data_AF-A0AAU1MAC4-F1
#
_entry.id   AF-A0AAU1MAC4-F1
#
_cell.length_a   1.000
_cell.length_b   1.000
_cell.length_c   1.000
_cell.angle_alpha   90.00
_cell.angle_beta   90.00
_cell.angle_gamma   90.00
#
_symmetry.space_group_name_H-M   'P 1'
#
loop_
_entity.id
_entity.type
_entity.pdbx_description
1 polymer ?
#
loop_
_entity_poly.entity_id
_entity_poly.type
_entity_poly.pdbx_seq_one_letter_code
_entity_poly.pdbx_strand_id
1 'polypeptide(L)'
;MAERVRGVLAAKLELVLRLAGDSPHSAELLDAKARLFGDICHTFTADLRRLLTGLFTEAGTPASVEPAEAADICIALVVGLESVSDAPQLFTPATDALLAGLLTSPIPSAPRG
;
A
#
# COMPACT_ATOMS: atom_id res chain seq x y z
N MET A 1 -11.36 9.69 2.35
CA MET A 1 -10.06 9.10 2.71
C MET A 1 -9.67 7.92 1.83
N ALA A 2 -10.58 6.96 1.58
CA ALA A 2 -10.31 5.77 0.76
C ALA A 2 -9.57 6.08 -0.56
N GLU A 3 -9.98 7.14 -1.26
CA GLU A 3 -9.34 7.57 -2.51
C GLU A 3 -7.88 8.01 -2.34
N ARG A 4 -7.55 8.64 -1.20
CA ARG A 4 -6.19 9.06 -0.89
C ARG A 4 -5.29 7.87 -0.58
N VAL A 5 -5.80 6.89 0.18
CA VAL A 5 -5.07 5.65 0.44
C VAL A 5 -4.87 4.87 -0.86
N ARG A 6 -5.93 4.73 -1.68
CA ARG A 6 -5.85 4.11 -3.01
C ARG A 6 -4.79 4.78 -3.89
N GLY A 7 -4.79 6.12 -3.97
CA GLY A 7 -3.81 6.87 -4.76
C GLY A 7 -2.37 6.63 -4.32
N VAL A 8 -2.12 6.55 -3.01
CA VAL A 8 -0.79 6.22 -2.45
C VAL A 8 -0.36 4.80 -2.85
N LEU A 9 -1.25 3.80 -2.76
CA LEU A 9 -0.94 2.42 -3.15
C LEU A 9 -0.72 2.28 -4.67
N ALA A 10 -1.52 2.98 -5.47
CA ALA A 10 -1.40 2.99 -6.93
C ALA A 10 -0.05 3.59 -7.36
N ALA A 11 0.34 4.71 -6.75
CA ALA A 11 1.62 5.36 -7.03
C ALA A 11 2.82 4.45 -6.69
N LYS A 12 2.75 3.67 -5.60
CA LYS A 12 3.79 2.67 -5.31
C LYS A 12 3.84 1.58 -6.38
N LEU A 13 2.70 0.99 -6.73
CA LEU A 13 2.65 -0.10 -7.70
C LEU A 13 3.15 0.36 -9.08
N GLU A 14 2.73 1.54 -9.54
CA GLU A 14 3.20 2.13 -10.80
C GLU A 14 4.73 2.33 -10.81
N LEU A 15 5.29 2.84 -9.72
CA LEU A 15 6.73 3.03 -9.59
C LEU A 15 7.49 1.71 -9.74
N VAL A 16 7.03 0.64 -9.08
CA VAL A 16 7.69 -0.67 -9.14
C VAL A 16 7.58 -1.29 -10.53
N LEU A 17 6.40 -1.26 -11.15
CA LEU A 17 6.20 -1.79 -12.50
C LEU A 17 7.07 -1.07 -13.53
N ARG A 18 7.22 0.26 -13.42
CA ARG A 18 8.13 1.03 -14.28
C ARG A 18 9.59 0.63 -14.09
N LEU A 19 10.03 0.45 -12.84
CA LEU A 19 11.39 0.01 -12.54
C LEU A 19 11.69 -1.41 -13.05
N ALA A 20 10.70 -2.30 -13.03
CA ALA A 20 10.84 -3.68 -13.50
C ALA A 20 10.87 -3.80 -15.04
N GLY A 21 10.17 -2.91 -15.75
CA GLY A 21 10.07 -2.92 -17.21
C GLY A 21 11.34 -2.51 -17.98
N ASP A 22 12.31 -1.87 -17.30
CA ASP A 22 13.44 -1.21 -17.98
C ASP A 22 14.66 -2.11 -18.31
N SER A 23 14.75 -3.39 -17.91
CA SER A 23 15.79 -4.30 -18.47
C SER A 23 15.66 -5.79 -18.12
N PRO A 24 15.80 -6.72 -19.10
CA PRO A 24 15.98 -8.16 -18.88
C PRO A 24 17.36 -8.57 -18.31
N HIS A 25 18.31 -7.63 -18.15
CA HIS A 25 19.65 -7.89 -17.58
C HIS A 25 19.80 -7.41 -16.11
N SER A 26 18.69 -7.09 -15.45
CA SER A 26 18.68 -6.52 -14.10
C SER A 26 19.25 -7.42 -13.01
N ALA A 27 19.34 -8.74 -13.22
CA ALA A 27 19.78 -9.70 -12.22
C ALA A 27 21.28 -9.58 -11.82
N GLU A 28 22.17 -9.21 -12.75
CA GLU A 28 23.62 -9.07 -12.47
C GLU A 28 24.00 -7.67 -11.96
N LEU A 29 23.25 -6.65 -12.38
CA LEU A 29 23.32 -5.30 -11.80
C LEU A 29 22.68 -5.24 -10.40
N LEU A 30 21.97 -6.29 -9.98
CA LEU A 30 21.17 -6.31 -8.76
C LEU A 30 22.03 -6.36 -7.50
N ASP A 31 23.24 -6.92 -7.44
CA ASP A 31 23.87 -7.18 -6.13
C ASP A 31 24.43 -5.92 -5.43
N ALA A 32 25.22 -5.10 -6.13
CA ALA A 32 25.68 -3.80 -5.62
C ALA A 32 24.53 -2.77 -5.54
N LYS A 33 23.61 -2.84 -6.49
CA LYS A 33 22.43 -1.99 -6.55
C LYS A 33 21.37 -2.45 -5.54
N ALA A 34 21.36 -3.70 -5.06
CA ALA A 34 20.44 -4.21 -4.03
C ALA A 34 20.88 -3.81 -2.63
N ARG A 35 22.16 -3.54 -2.39
CA ARG A 35 22.59 -2.89 -1.14
C ARG A 35 22.19 -1.42 -1.15
N LEU A 36 22.49 -0.70 -2.23
CA LEU A 36 22.16 0.73 -2.35
C LEU A 36 20.65 0.99 -2.45
N PHE A 37 19.94 0.17 -3.21
CA PHE A 37 18.48 0.14 -3.21
C PHE A 37 17.90 -0.53 -1.99
N GLY A 38 18.65 -1.36 -1.25
CA GLY A 38 18.17 -1.98 -0.02
C GLY A 38 17.82 -0.90 1.00
N ASP A 39 18.72 0.05 1.22
CA ASP A 39 18.49 1.19 2.10
C ASP A 39 17.40 2.12 1.56
N ILE A 40 17.37 2.36 0.25
CA ILE A 40 16.35 3.20 -0.40
C ILE A 40 14.96 2.55 -0.31
N CYS A 41 14.83 1.26 -0.61
CA CYS A 41 13.59 0.50 -0.54
C CYS A 41 13.11 0.36 0.91
N HIS A 42 14.02 0.17 1.86
CA HIS A 42 13.69 0.14 3.28
C HIS A 42 13.19 1.52 3.74
N THR A 43 13.91 2.60 3.39
CA THR A 43 13.51 3.97 3.73
C THR A 43 12.18 4.34 3.08
N PHE A 44 12.01 4.06 1.80
CA PHE A 44 10.77 4.29 1.06
C PHE A 44 9.59 3.51 1.67
N THR A 45 9.80 2.24 2.04
CA THR A 45 8.75 1.44 2.67
C THR A 45 8.42 1.96 4.08
N ALA A 46 9.42 2.43 4.83
CA ALA A 46 9.20 3.07 6.14
C ALA A 46 8.45 4.41 6.01
N ASP A 47 8.78 5.24 5.02
CA ASP A 47 8.10 6.49 4.71
C ASP A 47 6.66 6.24 4.27
N LEU A 48 6.45 5.26 3.40
CA LEU A 48 5.13 4.83 2.98
C LEU A 48 4.29 4.33 4.17
N ARG A 49 4.88 3.52 5.05
CA ARG A 49 4.23 3.06 6.28
C ARG A 49 3.82 4.24 7.15
N ARG A 50 4.71 5.21 7.36
CA ARG A 50 4.41 6.43 8.13
C ARG A 50 3.25 7.22 7.51
N LEU A 51 3.29 7.44 6.20
CA LEU A 51 2.23 8.14 5.48
C LEU A 51 0.88 7.43 5.63
N LEU A 52 0.84 6.12 5.38
CA LEU A 52 -0.38 5.32 5.50
C LEU A 52 -0.91 5.30 6.94
N THR A 53 -0.02 5.17 7.92
CA THR A 53 -0.39 5.21 9.34
C THR A 53 -1.05 6.55 9.70
N GLY A 54 -0.52 7.67 9.20
CA GLY A 54 -1.14 8.99 9.35
C GLY A 54 -2.54 9.05 8.74
N LEU A 55 -2.71 8.54 7.52
CA LEU A 55 -4.01 8.50 6.84
C LEU A 55 -5.05 7.65 7.59
N PHE A 56 -4.65 6.50 8.12
CA PHE A 56 -5.53 5.64 8.93
C PHE A 56 -5.82 6.23 10.31
N THR A 57 -4.87 6.97 10.90
CA THR A 57 -5.09 7.69 12.15
C THR A 57 -6.15 8.79 11.96
N GLU A 58 -6.10 9.52 10.84
CA GLU A 58 -7.07 10.57 10.52
C GLU A 58 -8.45 10.02 10.17
N ALA A 59 -8.53 8.90 9.44
CA ALA A 59 -9.82 8.34 9.01
C ALA A 59 -10.46 7.38 10.01
N GLY A 60 -9.68 6.85 10.94
CA GLY A 60 -10.10 5.81 11.87
C GLY A 60 -10.12 4.42 11.24
N THR A 61 -9.69 3.45 12.03
CA THR A 61 -9.75 2.02 11.76
C THR A 61 -10.79 1.34 12.64
N PRO A 62 -11.20 0.10 12.33
CA PRO A 62 -11.95 -0.73 13.27
C PRO A 62 -11.21 -0.88 14.60
N ALA A 63 -11.94 -1.00 15.71
CA ALA A 63 -11.36 -1.12 17.05
C ALA A 63 -10.42 -2.32 17.25
N SER A 64 -10.45 -3.30 16.34
CA SER A 64 -9.59 -4.49 16.36
C SER A 64 -8.31 -4.35 15.56
N VAL A 65 -8.07 -3.20 14.91
CA VAL A 65 -6.91 -2.98 14.04
C VAL A 65 -6.32 -1.61 14.32
N GLU A 66 -5.06 -1.56 14.70
CA GLU A 66 -4.36 -0.29 14.87
C GLU A 66 -4.06 0.38 13.51
N PRO A 67 -4.02 1.72 13.41
CA PRO A 67 -3.67 2.41 12.16
C PRO A 67 -2.35 1.95 11.51
N ALA A 68 -1.37 1.59 12.33
CA ALA A 68 -0.09 1.06 11.86
C ALA A 68 -0.22 -0.36 11.28
N GLU A 69 -1.09 -1.20 11.85
CA GLU A 69 -1.38 -2.54 11.33
C GLU A 69 -2.15 -2.44 10.01
N ALA A 70 -3.13 -1.54 9.91
CA ALA A 70 -3.84 -1.26 8.66
C ALA A 70 -2.86 -0.82 7.54
N ALA A 71 -1.88 0.02 7.88
CA ALA A 71 -0.81 0.42 6.95
C ALA A 71 0.06 -0.79 6.52
N ASP A 72 0.45 -1.65 7.45
CA ASP A 72 1.24 -2.84 7.16
C ASP A 72 0.48 -3.82 6.24
N ILE A 73 -0.81 -4.01 6.47
CA ILE A 73 -1.67 -4.86 5.61
C ILE A 73 -1.75 -4.29 4.18
N CYS A 74 -1.93 -2.97 4.03
CA CYS A 74 -1.93 -2.34 2.71
C CYS A 74 -0.58 -2.49 2.00
N ILE A 75 0.54 -2.37 2.72
CA ILE A 75 1.88 -2.58 2.14
C ILE A 75 2.05 -4.03 1.70
N ALA A 76 1.66 -4.99 2.53
CA ALA A 76 1.74 -6.41 2.20
C ALA A 76 0.95 -6.75 0.93
N LEU A 77 -0.25 -6.17 0.76
CA LEU A 77 -1.04 -6.33 -0.46
C LEU A 77 -0.28 -5.84 -1.70
N VAL A 78 0.24 -4.62 -1.67
CA VAL A 78 0.94 -4.04 -2.83
C VAL A 78 2.21 -4.81 -3.14
N VAL A 79 3.01 -5.17 -2.13
CA VAL A 79 4.21 -6.02 -2.32
C VAL A 79 3.84 -7.38 -2.92
N GLY A 80 2.71 -7.97 -2.51
CA GLY A 80 2.21 -9.20 -3.13
C GLY A 80 1.87 -9.00 -4.61
N LEU A 81 1.17 -7.91 -4.95
CA LEU A 81 0.81 -7.57 -6.33
C LEU A 81 2.03 -7.32 -7.22
N GLU A 82 3.15 -6.82 -6.69
CA GLU A 82 4.39 -6.63 -7.46
C GLU A 82 4.90 -7.95 -8.10
N SER A 83 4.55 -9.11 -7.55
CA SER A 83 4.96 -10.43 -8.06
C SER A 83 3.99 -11.05 -9.08
N VAL A 84 2.88 -10.38 -9.40
CA VAL A 84 1.80 -10.92 -10.22
C VAL A 84 1.76 -10.25 -11.59
N SER A 85 1.75 -11.02 -12.67
CA SER A 85 1.72 -10.50 -14.04
C SER A 85 0.48 -9.65 -14.35
N ASP A 86 -0.66 -9.97 -13.73
CA ASP A 86 -1.94 -9.26 -13.90
C ASP A 86 -2.22 -8.23 -12.78
N ALA A 87 -1.18 -7.77 -12.07
CA ALA A 87 -1.31 -6.80 -10.97
C ALA A 87 -2.21 -5.60 -11.27
N PRO A 88 -2.16 -4.96 -12.46
CA PRO A 88 -3.03 -3.81 -12.76
C PRO A 88 -4.52 -4.16 -12.74
N GLN A 89 -4.90 -5.38 -13.15
CA GLN A 89 -6.29 -5.83 -13.15
C GLN A 89 -6.77 -6.20 -11.75
N LEU A 90 -5.87 -6.69 -10.90
CA LEU A 90 -6.17 -7.11 -9.53
C LEU A 90 -6.13 -5.96 -8.51
N PHE A 91 -5.40 -4.88 -8.83
CA PHE A 91 -5.17 -3.77 -7.90
C PHE A 91 -6.46 -3.13 -7.40
N THR A 92 -7.34 -2.71 -8.32
CA THR A 92 -8.60 -2.03 -7.98
C THR A 92 -9.50 -2.90 -7.09
N PRO A 93 -9.88 -4.13 -7.49
CA PRO A 93 -10.78 -4.95 -6.66
C PRO A 93 -10.15 -5.35 -5.33
N ALA A 94 -8.84 -5.63 -5.27
CA ALA A 94 -8.17 -5.99 -4.03
C ALA A 94 -8.12 -4.82 -3.04
N THR A 95 -7.80 -3.62 -3.53
CA THR A 95 -7.75 -2.40 -2.71
C THR A 95 -9.15 -2.00 -2.23
N ASP A 96 -10.18 -2.16 -3.06
CA ASP A 96 -11.57 -1.90 -2.69
C ASP A 96 -12.03 -2.78 -1.52
N ALA A 97 -11.86 -4.09 -1.66
CA ALA A 97 -12.22 -5.05 -0.64
C ALA A 97 -11.47 -4.78 0.67
N LEU A 98 -10.17 -4.45 0.56
CA LEU A 98 -9.34 -4.18 1.72
C LEU A 98 -9.77 -2.90 2.45
N LEU A 99 -9.96 -1.79 1.71
CA LEU A 99 -10.35 -0.51 2.31
C LEU A 99 -11.76 -0.54 2.90
N ALA A 100 -12.67 -1.33 2.32
CA ALA A 100 -13.99 -1.56 2.89
C ALA A 100 -13.93 -2.23 4.28
N GLY A 101 -12.91 -3.07 4.52
CA GLY A 101 -12.69 -3.72 5.82
C GLY A 101 -11.87 -2.91 6.82
N LEU A 102 -10.95 -2.05 6.35
CA LEU A 102 -10.00 -1.33 7.19
C LEU A 102 -10.41 0.11 7.55
N LEU A 103 -11.38 0.69 6.85
CA LEU A 103 -11.88 2.02 7.18
C LEU A 103 -13.15 1.88 8.02
N THR A 104 -13.19 2.59 9.15
CA THR A 104 -14.45 2.75 9.88
C THR A 104 -15.41 3.54 8.99
N SER A 105 -16.47 2.88 8.54
CA SER A 105 -17.60 3.58 7.93
C SER A 105 -18.23 4.49 9.00
N PRO A 106 -18.63 5.74 8.69
CA PRO A 106 -19.33 6.56 9.66
C PRO A 106 -20.55 5.77 10.14
N ILE A 107 -20.57 5.40 11.42
CA ILE A 107 -21.73 4.78 12.06
C ILE A 107 -22.89 5.77 11.84
N PRO A 108 -23.97 5.41 11.11
CA PRO A 108 -25.12 6.29 11.02
C PRO A 108 -25.65 6.48 12.44
N SER A 109 -25.52 7.70 12.96
CA SER A 109 -26.03 8.05 14.28
C SER A 109 -27.55 7.81 14.29
N ALA A 110 -28.01 6.90 15.16
CA ALA A 110 -29.43 6.60 15.32
C ALA A 110 -30.23 7.88 15.61
N PRO A 111 -31.46 8.01 15.09
CA PRO A 111 -32.31 9.16 15.38
C PRO A 111 -32.58 9.23 16.88
N ARG A 112 -32.27 10.37 17.50
CA ARG A 112 -32.69 10.66 18.87
C ARG A 112 -34.22 10.80 18.84
N GLY A 113 -34.90 9.83 19.43
CA GLY A 113 -36.35 9.87 19.68
C GLY A 113 -36.72 10.92 20.71
#